data_AF-H9EZ24-F1
#
_entry.id   AF-H9EZ24-F1
#
_cell.length_a   1.000
_cell.length_b   1.000
_cell.length_c   1.000
_cell.angle_alpha   90.00
_cell.angle_beta   90.00
_cell.angle_gamma   90.00
#
_symmetry.space_group_name_H-M   'P 1'
#
loop_
_entity.id
_entity.type
_entity.pdbx_description
1 polymer ?
#
loop_
_entity_poly.entity_id
_entity_poly.type
_entity_poly.pdbx_seq_one_letter_code
_entity_poly.pdbx_strand_id
1 'polypeptide(L)'
;MGVSKRKASSGQDGAASSAGAAKRARKEELTGVRFKAQLKDPQGPGPGLEAFVSAAKKLPREDVYDVVEGYIKISVECAEIFQLLSGEKRPESETVLIFQVFEAILLRTASDLSHFHVVGTNIVKKLMNNHMKLICESLYAS
;
A
#
# COMPACT_ATOMS: atom_id res chain seq x y z
N MET A 1 52.85 -24.44 -48.84
CA MET A 1 52.06 -25.61 -48.40
C MET A 1 51.18 -25.19 -47.23
N GLY A 2 49.88 -25.51 -47.26
CA GLY A 2 48.97 -25.47 -46.10
C GLY A 2 48.08 -24.22 -45.97
N VAL A 3 46.82 -24.33 -46.41
CA VAL A 3 45.71 -23.37 -46.19
C VAL A 3 44.84 -23.87 -45.03
N SER A 4 44.37 -22.99 -44.13
CA SER A 4 43.09 -23.01 -43.36
C SER A 4 43.20 -22.05 -42.16
N LYS A 5 42.26 -21.20 -41.73
CA LYS A 5 40.81 -21.08 -41.94
C LYS A 5 40.35 -19.67 -41.48
N ARG A 6 39.37 -19.10 -42.17
CA ARG A 6 38.67 -17.81 -41.90
C ARG A 6 37.87 -17.85 -40.58
N LYS A 7 37.56 -16.70 -39.94
CA LYS A 7 36.22 -16.04 -39.97
C LYS A 7 36.13 -14.80 -39.06
N ALA A 8 35.31 -13.86 -39.52
CA ALA A 8 35.08 -12.47 -39.13
C ALA A 8 34.21 -12.25 -37.88
N SER A 9 34.06 -10.94 -37.56
CA SER A 9 32.89 -10.26 -36.98
C SER A 9 32.67 -10.49 -35.48
N SER A 10 32.23 -9.53 -34.67
CA SER A 10 31.67 -8.20 -34.87
C SER A 10 31.52 -7.61 -33.47
N GLY A 11 31.53 -6.28 -33.36
CA GLY A 11 31.22 -5.58 -32.11
C GLY A 11 29.91 -6.06 -31.49
N GLN A 12 29.88 -6.09 -30.16
CA GLN A 12 28.65 -6.25 -29.40
C GLN A 12 28.67 -5.22 -28.27
N ASP A 13 28.33 -4.00 -28.67
CA ASP A 13 27.80 -2.99 -27.78
C ASP A 13 26.50 -3.49 -27.14
N GLY A 14 26.34 -3.14 -25.86
CA GLY A 14 25.05 -2.75 -25.29
C GLY A 14 23.95 -3.81 -25.24
N ALA A 15 24.07 -4.80 -24.35
CA ALA A 15 22.92 -5.62 -23.94
C ALA A 15 22.86 -5.91 -22.42
N ALA A 16 23.55 -5.13 -21.58
CA ALA A 16 23.52 -5.30 -20.13
C ALA A 16 22.54 -4.37 -19.39
N SER A 17 21.84 -3.46 -20.09
CA SER A 17 21.04 -2.40 -19.45
C SER A 17 19.52 -2.61 -19.46
N SER A 18 18.98 -3.61 -20.18
CA SER A 18 17.52 -3.80 -20.29
C SER A 18 16.93 -4.77 -19.25
N ALA A 19 17.69 -5.76 -18.78
CA ALA A 19 17.20 -6.72 -17.78
C ALA A 19 17.09 -6.12 -16.37
N GLY A 20 18.02 -5.24 -15.98
CA GLY A 20 17.97 -4.50 -14.73
C GLY A 20 16.87 -3.41 -14.72
N ALA A 21 16.61 -2.79 -15.87
CA ALA A 21 15.57 -1.78 -16.03
C ALA A 21 14.16 -2.38 -16.12
N ALA A 22 13.99 -3.53 -16.78
CA ALA A 22 12.70 -4.24 -16.85
C ALA A 22 12.25 -4.75 -15.46
N LYS A 23 13.19 -5.12 -14.58
CA LYS A 23 12.90 -5.46 -13.18
C LYS A 23 12.48 -4.24 -12.35
N ARG A 24 12.89 -3.03 -12.77
CA ARG A 24 12.54 -1.74 -12.15
C ARG A 24 11.24 -1.13 -12.70
N ALA A 25 10.69 -1.69 -13.78
CA ALA A 25 9.57 -1.11 -14.54
C ALA A 25 8.26 -1.91 -14.47
N ARG A 26 8.23 -3.09 -13.84
CA ARG A 26 6.95 -3.53 -13.23
C ARG A 26 6.67 -2.49 -12.16
N LYS A 27 5.63 -1.70 -12.34
CA LYS A 27 5.00 -0.94 -11.26
C LYS A 27 4.76 -1.94 -10.15
N GLU A 28 5.71 -2.05 -9.22
CA GLU A 28 5.79 -3.16 -8.28
C GLU A 28 4.43 -3.25 -7.59
N GLU A 29 3.81 -4.42 -7.67
CA GLU A 29 2.49 -4.65 -7.11
C GLU A 29 2.51 -4.29 -5.61
N LEU A 30 1.50 -3.54 -5.16
CA LEU A 30 1.45 -3.11 -3.77
C LEU A 30 0.90 -4.26 -2.91
N THR A 31 1.79 -4.95 -2.20
CA THR A 31 1.42 -5.99 -1.24
C THR A 31 1.15 -5.40 0.14
N GLY A 32 0.46 -6.17 1.00
CA GLY A 32 0.24 -5.77 2.39
C GLY A 32 1.54 -5.52 3.17
N VAL A 33 2.57 -6.34 2.94
CA VAL A 33 3.90 -6.18 3.56
C VAL A 33 4.56 -4.88 3.12
N ARG A 34 4.50 -4.58 1.81
CA ARG A 34 5.10 -3.37 1.25
C ARG A 34 4.38 -2.12 1.73
N PHE A 35 3.05 -2.15 1.76
CA PHE A 35 2.25 -1.07 2.35
C PHE A 35 2.63 -0.84 3.82
N LYS A 36 2.67 -1.89 4.65
CA LYS A 36 3.07 -1.80 6.06
C LYS A 36 4.47 -1.21 6.24
N ALA A 37 5.40 -1.51 5.34
CA ALA A 37 6.74 -0.90 5.33
C ALA A 37 6.69 0.59 4.96
N GLN A 38 5.91 0.97 3.94
CA GLN A 38 5.75 2.36 3.49
C GLN A 38 5.13 3.27 4.55
N LEU A 39 4.29 2.75 5.46
CA LEU A 39 3.77 3.51 6.60
C LEU A 39 4.86 4.00 7.57
N LYS A 40 6.06 3.42 7.49
CA LYS A 40 7.23 3.77 8.31
C LYS A 40 8.32 4.48 7.50
N ASP A 41 8.03 4.91 6.28
CA ASP A 41 9.01 5.55 5.41
C ASP A 41 9.48 6.89 6.03
N PRO A 42 10.80 7.15 6.09
CA PRO A 42 11.34 8.42 6.57
C PRO A 42 10.83 9.66 5.81
N GLN A 43 10.41 9.51 4.55
CA GLN A 43 9.85 10.59 3.73
C GLN A 43 8.35 10.82 4.01
N GLY A 44 7.75 10.06 4.91
CA GLY A 44 6.35 10.16 5.30
C GLY A 44 5.44 9.11 4.67
N PRO A 45 4.25 8.88 5.25
CA PRO A 45 3.36 7.80 4.84
C PRO A 45 2.51 8.13 3.60
N GLY A 46 2.44 9.41 3.19
CA GLY A 46 1.53 9.93 2.16
C GLY A 46 1.49 9.08 0.88
N PRO A 47 2.63 8.83 0.21
CA PRO A 47 2.66 8.02 -1.01
C PRO A 47 2.15 6.58 -0.82
N GLY A 48 2.42 5.98 0.34
CA GLY A 48 1.95 4.63 0.67
C GLY A 48 0.44 4.57 0.91
N LEU A 49 -0.10 5.56 1.63
CA LEU A 49 -1.54 5.69 1.86
C LEU A 49 -2.30 5.92 0.55
N GLU A 50 -1.82 6.83 -0.31
CA GLU A 50 -2.44 7.11 -1.61
C GLU A 50 -2.41 5.89 -2.54
N ALA A 51 -1.28 5.16 -2.56
CA ALA A 51 -1.16 3.93 -3.33
C ALA A 51 -2.12 2.85 -2.83
N PHE A 52 -2.28 2.69 -1.51
CA PHE A 52 -3.23 1.76 -0.93
C PHE A 52 -4.66 2.11 -1.30
N VAL A 53 -5.09 3.36 -1.12
CA VAL A 53 -6.45 3.82 -1.47
C VAL A 53 -6.72 3.60 -2.96
N SER A 54 -5.76 3.93 -3.82
CA SER A 54 -5.87 3.75 -5.27
C SER A 54 -5.97 2.28 -5.70
N ALA A 55 -5.26 1.38 -5.01
CA ALA A 55 -5.36 -0.06 -5.22
C ALA A 55 -6.69 -0.61 -4.69
N ALA A 56 -7.11 -0.21 -3.48
CA ALA A 56 -8.32 -0.68 -2.84
C ALA A 56 -9.59 -0.32 -3.61
N LYS A 57 -9.63 0.86 -4.25
CA LYS A 57 -10.74 1.29 -5.13
C LYS A 57 -11.00 0.36 -6.33
N LYS A 58 -10.02 -0.49 -6.68
CA LYS A 58 -10.15 -1.46 -7.78
C LYS A 58 -10.58 -2.84 -7.30
N LEU A 59 -10.73 -3.05 -6.00
CA LEU A 59 -11.06 -4.33 -5.39
C LEU A 59 -12.57 -4.38 -5.06
N PRO A 60 -13.17 -5.59 -5.00
CA PRO A 60 -12.57 -6.90 -5.25
C PRO A 60 -12.38 -7.20 -6.75
N ARG A 61 -11.24 -7.81 -7.10
CA ARG A 61 -10.91 -8.28 -8.46
C ARG A 61 -9.94 -9.46 -8.39
N GLU A 62 -10.17 -10.51 -9.17
CA GLU A 62 -9.39 -11.76 -9.14
C GLU A 62 -8.01 -11.65 -9.82
N ASP A 63 -7.82 -10.68 -10.71
CA ASP A 63 -6.62 -10.54 -11.56
C ASP A 63 -5.53 -9.64 -10.95
N VAL A 64 -5.75 -9.15 -9.73
CA VAL A 64 -4.83 -8.23 -9.04
C VAL A 64 -4.65 -8.65 -7.59
N TYR A 65 -3.49 -8.38 -7.00
CA TYR A 65 -3.28 -8.63 -5.58
C TYR A 65 -4.21 -7.79 -4.71
N ASP A 66 -4.87 -8.45 -3.77
CA ASP A 66 -5.72 -7.81 -2.78
C ASP A 66 -4.89 -7.18 -1.67
N VAL A 67 -4.58 -5.89 -1.81
CA VAL A 67 -3.80 -5.16 -0.81
C VAL A 67 -4.51 -5.07 0.54
N VAL A 68 -5.85 -5.01 0.55
CA VAL A 68 -6.65 -4.89 1.77
C VAL A 68 -6.56 -6.20 2.55
N GLU A 69 -6.92 -7.30 1.92
CA GLU A 69 -6.84 -8.64 2.51
C GLU A 69 -5.40 -8.97 2.92
N GLY A 70 -4.44 -8.67 2.05
CA GLY A 70 -3.03 -8.88 2.31
C GLY A 70 -2.50 -8.11 3.51
N TYR A 71 -2.94 -6.85 3.71
CA TYR A 71 -2.53 -6.06 4.86
C TYR A 71 -3.18 -6.55 6.16
N ILE A 72 -4.50 -6.79 6.17
CA ILE A 72 -5.20 -7.21 7.41
C ILE A 72 -4.72 -8.59 7.88
N LYS A 73 -4.32 -9.49 6.97
CA LYS A 73 -3.71 -10.79 7.33
C LYS A 73 -2.41 -10.65 8.15
N ILE A 74 -1.63 -9.60 7.93
CA ILE A 74 -0.32 -9.38 8.60
C ILE A 74 -0.36 -8.25 9.65
N SER A 75 -1.47 -7.53 9.75
CA SER A 75 -1.68 -6.45 10.72
C SER A 75 -3.15 -6.35 11.13
N VAL A 76 -3.65 -7.40 11.76
CA VAL A 76 -5.07 -7.52 12.18
C VAL A 76 -5.53 -6.36 13.08
N GLU A 77 -4.61 -5.79 13.85
CA GLU A 77 -4.90 -4.66 14.76
C GLU A 77 -4.80 -3.28 14.10
N CYS A 78 -4.34 -3.23 12.84
CA CYS A 78 -4.06 -2.00 12.08
C CYS A 78 -3.21 -0.98 12.87
N ALA A 79 -2.29 -1.48 13.71
CA ALA A 79 -1.59 -0.66 14.70
C ALA A 79 -0.78 0.47 14.06
N GLU A 80 -0.19 0.24 12.89
CA GLU A 80 0.58 1.27 12.18
C GLU A 80 -0.32 2.42 11.74
N ILE A 81 -1.52 2.13 11.21
CA ILE A 81 -2.46 3.17 10.76
C ILE A 81 -2.98 3.97 11.96
N PHE A 82 -3.30 3.30 13.08
CA PHE A 82 -3.71 4.00 14.31
C PHE A 82 -2.58 4.85 14.89
N GLN A 83 -1.32 4.39 14.86
CA GLN A 83 -0.18 5.21 15.25
C GLN A 83 -0.05 6.46 14.38
N LEU A 84 -0.33 6.34 13.07
CA LEU A 84 -0.35 7.51 12.19
C LEU A 84 -1.45 8.51 12.56
N LEU A 85 -2.64 8.02 12.88
CA LEU A 85 -3.79 8.84 13.30
C LEU A 85 -3.55 9.54 14.65
N SER A 86 -2.87 8.88 15.59
CA SER A 86 -2.50 9.44 16.89
C SER A 86 -1.37 10.48 16.81
N GLY A 87 -0.67 10.59 15.67
CA GLY A 87 0.46 11.49 15.52
C GLY A 87 0.04 12.97 15.55
N GLU A 88 0.71 13.77 16.37
CA GLU A 88 0.49 15.21 16.41
C GLU A 88 0.92 15.89 15.10
N LYS A 89 0.20 16.94 14.69
CA LYS A 89 0.55 17.83 13.54
C LYS A 89 0.69 17.13 12.19
N ARG A 90 -0.13 16.11 11.92
CA ARG A 90 -0.27 15.53 10.57
C ARG A 90 -0.89 16.55 9.60
N PRO A 91 -0.41 16.63 8.34
CA PRO A 91 -1.09 17.38 7.30
C PRO A 91 -2.51 16.86 7.10
N GLU A 92 -3.47 17.76 6.88
CA GLU A 92 -4.89 17.40 6.65
C GLU A 92 -5.05 16.38 5.52
N SER A 93 -4.28 16.54 4.43
CA SER A 93 -4.26 15.60 3.31
C SER A 93 -3.88 14.17 3.73
N GLU A 94 -2.96 14.00 4.68
CA GLU A 94 -2.60 12.68 5.21
C GLU A 94 -3.70 12.13 6.12
N THR A 95 -4.32 12.97 6.94
CA THR A 95 -5.45 12.57 7.79
C THR A 95 -6.62 12.05 6.95
N VAL A 96 -6.96 12.74 5.86
CA VAL A 96 -7.99 12.29 4.91
C VAL A 96 -7.63 10.92 4.33
N LEU A 97 -6.38 10.73 3.90
CA LEU A 97 -5.91 9.45 3.37
C LEU A 97 -5.97 8.32 4.42
N ILE A 98 -5.64 8.58 5.68
CA ILE A 98 -5.77 7.61 6.78
C ILE A 98 -7.22 7.16 6.93
N PHE A 99 -8.19 8.08 6.93
CA PHE A 99 -9.60 7.74 7.00
C PHE A 99 -10.09 6.98 5.76
N GLN A 100 -9.60 7.29 4.57
CA GLN A 100 -9.90 6.53 3.35
C GLN A 100 -9.34 5.10 3.39
N VAL A 101 -8.17 4.89 4.03
CA VAL A 101 -7.66 3.54 4.27
C VAL A 101 -8.58 2.78 5.22
N PHE A 102 -9.04 3.41 6.32
CA PHE A 102 -10.00 2.78 7.22
C PHE A 102 -11.32 2.48 6.52
N GLU A 103 -11.87 3.41 5.74
CA GLU A 103 -13.07 3.21 4.93
C GLU A 103 -12.92 1.98 4.02
N ALA A 104 -11.81 1.88 3.28
CA ALA A 104 -11.55 0.74 2.41
C ALA A 104 -11.55 -0.60 3.18
N ILE A 105 -10.92 -0.66 4.34
CA ILE A 105 -10.91 -1.88 5.17
C ILE A 105 -12.32 -2.17 5.71
N LEU A 106 -13.02 -1.16 6.22
CA LEU A 106 -14.35 -1.31 6.81
C LEU A 106 -15.38 -1.78 5.78
N LEU A 107 -15.40 -1.19 4.59
CA LEU A 107 -16.29 -1.61 3.51
C LEU A 107 -16.02 -3.06 3.12
N ARG A 108 -14.76 -3.42 2.85
CA ARG A 108 -14.38 -4.78 2.46
C ARG A 108 -14.73 -5.81 3.53
N THR A 109 -14.46 -5.52 4.81
CA THR A 109 -14.76 -6.44 5.92
C THR A 109 -16.25 -6.53 6.25
N ALA A 110 -17.07 -5.58 5.79
CA ALA A 110 -18.53 -5.65 5.84
C ALA A 110 -19.14 -6.32 4.59
N SER A 111 -18.39 -6.46 3.50
CA SER A 111 -18.84 -7.08 2.25
C SER A 111 -18.19 -8.45 1.99
N ASP A 112 -17.17 -8.48 1.15
CA ASP A 112 -16.60 -9.68 0.52
C ASP A 112 -15.46 -10.29 1.34
N LEU A 113 -14.89 -9.53 2.29
CA LEU A 113 -13.97 -10.02 3.31
C LEU A 113 -14.67 -10.22 4.66
N SER A 114 -15.95 -10.63 4.67
CA SER A 114 -16.76 -10.80 5.89
C SER A 114 -16.19 -11.79 6.91
N HIS A 115 -15.35 -12.74 6.49
CA HIS A 115 -14.61 -13.62 7.39
C HIS A 115 -13.59 -12.86 8.27
N PHE A 116 -13.21 -11.64 7.89
CA PHE A 116 -12.40 -10.71 8.68
C PHE A 116 -13.22 -9.65 9.45
N HIS A 117 -14.53 -9.83 9.65
CA HIS A 117 -15.41 -8.85 10.33
C HIS A 117 -14.91 -8.38 11.72
N VAL A 118 -14.16 -9.22 12.44
CA VAL A 118 -13.54 -8.85 13.73
C VAL A 118 -12.56 -7.68 13.57
N VAL A 119 -11.80 -7.64 12.47
CA VAL A 119 -10.88 -6.52 12.17
C VAL A 119 -11.66 -5.23 11.99
N GLY A 120 -12.72 -5.25 11.17
CA GLY A 120 -13.59 -4.09 10.97
C GLY A 120 -14.24 -3.60 12.28
N THR A 121 -14.75 -4.54 13.09
CA THR A 121 -15.32 -4.24 14.41
C THR A 121 -14.30 -3.58 15.35
N ASN A 122 -13.05 -4.08 15.37
CA ASN A 122 -11.98 -3.53 16.19
C ASN A 122 -11.59 -2.12 15.74
N ILE A 123 -11.58 -1.85 14.43
CA ILE A 123 -11.32 -0.51 13.89
C ILE A 123 -12.40 0.47 14.39
N VAL A 124 -13.69 0.14 14.22
CA VAL A 124 -14.79 1.00 14.69
C VAL A 124 -14.69 1.26 16.20
N LYS A 125 -14.48 0.20 17.00
CA LYS A 125 -14.32 0.34 18.45
C LYS A 125 -13.16 1.25 18.82
N LYS A 126 -11.99 1.11 18.19
CA LYS A 126 -10.83 1.96 18.47
C LYS A 126 -11.07 3.41 18.06
N LEU A 127 -11.69 3.66 16.91
CA LEU A 127 -12.06 5.01 16.48
C LEU A 127 -13.00 5.68 17.49
N MET A 128 -14.06 4.98 17.91
CA MET A 128 -15.05 5.49 18.86
C MET A 128 -14.50 5.68 20.27
N ASN A 129 -13.65 4.77 20.75
CA ASN A 129 -13.16 4.84 22.13
C ASN A 129 -11.97 5.79 22.30
N ASN A 130 -11.07 5.85 21.30
CA ASN A 130 -9.78 6.53 21.45
C ASN A 130 -9.68 7.80 20.60
N HIS A 131 -10.45 7.91 19.52
CA HIS A 131 -10.31 9.00 18.54
C HIS A 131 -11.59 9.83 18.32
N MET A 132 -12.67 9.56 19.05
CA MET A 132 -13.93 10.29 18.88
C MET A 132 -13.78 11.79 19.10
N LYS A 133 -12.93 12.20 20.06
CA LYS A 133 -12.63 13.63 20.28
C LYS A 133 -12.03 14.27 19.02
N LEU A 134 -11.02 13.64 18.41
CA LEU A 134 -10.37 14.12 17.19
C LEU A 134 -11.37 14.19 16.02
N ILE A 135 -12.24 13.19 15.88
CA ILE A 135 -13.30 13.18 14.87
C ILE A 135 -14.25 14.36 15.09
N CYS A 136 -14.75 14.55 16.31
CA CYS A 136 -15.64 15.65 16.64
C CYS A 136 -14.97 17.01 16.40
N GLU A 137 -13.75 17.21 16.89
CA GLU A 137 -13.00 18.46 16.68
C GLU A 137 -12.84 18.78 15.19
N SER A 138 -12.58 17.78 14.35
CA SER A 138 -12.46 17.97 12.90
C SER A 138 -13.81 18.36 12.25
N LEU A 139 -14.93 17.81 12.73
CA LEU A 139 -16.27 18.14 12.23
C LEU A 139 -16.74 19.53 12.67
N TYR A 140 -16.35 19.98 13.87
CA TYR A 140 -16.73 21.29 14.43
C TYR A 140 -15.73 22.41 14.09
N ALA A 141 -14.62 22.10 13.42
CA ALA A 141 -13.65 23.09 12.94
C ALA A 141 -14.07 23.80 11.64
N SER A 142 -15.23 23.43 11.06
CA SER A 142 -15.83 24.03 9.86
C SER A 142 -16.84 25.12 10.19
#